data_AF-A0A1E5VEM5-F1
#
_entry.id   AF-A0A1E5VEM5-F1
#
_cell.length_a   1.000
_cell.length_b   1.000
_cell.length_c   1.000
_cell.angle_alpha   90.00
_cell.angle_beta   90.00
_cell.angle_gamma   90.00
#
_symmetry.space_group_name_H-M   'P 1'
#
loop_
_entity.id
_entity.type
_entity.pdbx_description
1 polymer ?
#
loop_
_entity_poly.entity_id
_entity_poly.type
_entity_poly.pdbx_seq_one_letter_code
_entity_poly.pdbx_strand_id
1 'polypeptide(L)'
;MASSQIESHRSGAEVVSGDAICRKKSVELLEELGLPKGLLPMEDIQEFGYNKATGFMWLVQGKKKIEHTFKKIKQTVSYEAEVTAFAEKGKLRKINGVKTKELMFWLSVVEVYVPEASQEKVTFKTGTGLSDSFDATAFALGEAFVRQSMHAGQKSDMAIESHRAGAEVFNGDAICKKKSVELLEELGLPNGLLPMEDLQEFGYNRTTGFMWLVQGKKKVEHTFKKIRRSSRLSYAAEVTPFQEKGKLRKITGVKTKELML
;
A
#
# COMPACT_ATOMS: atom_id res chain seq x y z
N MET A 1 -15.13 -16.53 -25.19
CA MET A 1 -15.17 -17.98 -24.89
C MET A 1 -14.79 -18.28 -23.44
N ALA A 2 -13.71 -17.73 -22.87
CA ALA A 2 -13.39 -17.90 -21.44
C ALA A 2 -14.36 -17.17 -20.47
N SER A 3 -14.92 -16.03 -20.89
CA SER A 3 -15.86 -15.26 -20.06
C SER A 3 -17.21 -15.96 -19.83
N SER A 4 -17.71 -16.72 -20.82
CA SER A 4 -19.02 -17.39 -20.71
C SER A 4 -19.03 -18.60 -19.77
N GLN A 5 -17.87 -19.22 -19.53
CA GLN A 5 -17.74 -20.32 -18.55
C GLN A 5 -17.61 -19.81 -17.11
N ILE A 6 -17.01 -18.63 -16.89
CA ILE A 6 -16.93 -18.03 -15.55
C ILE A 6 -18.32 -17.57 -15.09
N GLU A 7 -19.11 -17.00 -16.02
CA GLU A 7 -20.45 -16.49 -15.70
C GLU A 7 -21.42 -17.60 -15.24
N SER A 8 -21.35 -18.79 -15.83
CA SER A 8 -22.22 -19.90 -15.43
C SER A 8 -21.97 -20.36 -13.99
N HIS A 9 -20.76 -20.18 -13.47
CA HIS A 9 -20.42 -20.50 -12.09
C HIS A 9 -20.93 -19.47 -11.07
N ARG A 10 -21.37 -18.27 -11.50
CA ARG A 10 -21.98 -17.27 -10.61
C ARG A 10 -23.43 -17.59 -10.28
N SER A 11 -24.12 -18.37 -11.12
CA SER A 11 -25.52 -18.75 -10.92
C SER A 11 -25.71 -19.55 -9.62
N GLY A 12 -26.63 -19.10 -8.77
CA GLY A 12 -26.93 -19.72 -7.47
C GLY A 12 -25.93 -19.40 -6.35
N ALA A 13 -25.02 -18.45 -6.58
CA ALA A 13 -24.10 -17.99 -5.54
C ALA A 13 -24.79 -17.14 -4.47
N GLU A 14 -24.27 -17.21 -3.23
CA GLU A 14 -24.53 -16.20 -2.22
C GLU A 14 -23.70 -14.96 -2.57
N VAL A 15 -24.37 -13.82 -2.78
CA VAL A 15 -23.71 -12.55 -3.12
C VAL A 15 -24.04 -11.52 -2.06
N VAL A 16 -23.01 -10.87 -1.54
CA VAL A 16 -23.14 -9.75 -0.60
C VAL A 16 -22.43 -8.51 -1.15
N SER A 17 -22.91 -7.34 -0.77
CA SER A 17 -22.34 -6.07 -1.18
C SER A 17 -22.08 -5.16 0.02
N GLY A 18 -21.00 -4.38 -0.05
CA GLY A 18 -20.55 -3.47 1.00
C GLY A 18 -19.37 -4.00 1.82
N ASP A 19 -18.39 -3.12 2.03
CA ASP A 19 -17.06 -3.49 2.55
C ASP A 19 -17.10 -4.34 3.83
N ALA A 20 -17.87 -3.90 4.84
CA ALA A 20 -17.92 -4.60 6.12
C ALA A 20 -18.46 -6.04 6.01
N ILE A 21 -19.53 -6.25 5.24
CA ILE A 21 -20.14 -7.59 5.10
C ILE A 21 -19.33 -8.48 4.16
N CYS A 22 -18.78 -7.92 3.08
CA CYS A 22 -17.90 -8.63 2.16
C CYS A 22 -16.63 -9.13 2.87
N ARG A 23 -16.00 -8.28 3.68
CA ARG A 23 -14.83 -8.66 4.50
C ARG A 23 -15.17 -9.75 5.51
N LYS A 24 -16.34 -9.65 6.16
CA LYS A 24 -16.79 -10.67 7.11
C LYS A 24 -16.96 -12.02 6.40
N LYS A 25 -17.67 -12.05 5.27
CA LYS A 25 -17.95 -13.27 4.51
C LYS A 25 -16.69 -13.89 3.90
N SER A 26 -15.75 -13.07 3.43
CA SER A 26 -14.47 -13.58 2.91
C SER A 26 -13.61 -14.21 4.00
N VAL A 27 -13.56 -13.62 5.20
CA VAL A 27 -12.87 -14.19 6.37
C VAL A 27 -13.52 -15.50 6.82
N GLU A 28 -14.86 -15.54 6.92
CA GLU A 28 -15.62 -16.74 7.28
C GLU A 28 -15.32 -17.89 6.30
N LEU A 29 -15.31 -17.61 5.00
CA LEU A 29 -14.97 -18.62 4.00
C LEU A 29 -13.52 -19.12 4.15
N LEU A 30 -12.54 -18.22 4.30
CA LEU A 30 -11.15 -18.65 4.49
C LEU A 30 -10.98 -19.52 5.73
N GLU A 31 -11.68 -19.18 6.82
CA GLU A 31 -11.71 -19.98 8.04
C GLU A 31 -12.35 -21.36 7.82
N GLU A 32 -13.50 -21.42 7.15
CA GLU A 32 -14.18 -22.68 6.78
C GLU A 32 -13.29 -23.60 5.95
N LEU A 33 -12.51 -23.01 5.03
CA LEU A 33 -11.57 -23.74 4.19
C LEU A 33 -10.27 -24.09 4.93
N GLY A 34 -10.01 -23.62 6.15
CA GLY A 34 -8.73 -23.83 6.85
C GLY A 34 -7.56 -23.08 6.22
N LEU A 35 -7.84 -21.94 5.59
CA LEU A 35 -6.86 -21.03 5.01
C LEU A 35 -6.61 -19.83 5.94
N PRO A 36 -5.41 -19.21 5.89
CA PRO A 36 -5.15 -18.01 6.65
C PRO A 36 -6.12 -16.88 6.31
N LYS A 37 -6.73 -16.31 7.35
CA LYS A 37 -7.79 -15.30 7.24
C LYS A 37 -7.35 -13.99 6.58
N GLY A 38 -6.05 -13.71 6.46
CA GLY A 38 -5.50 -12.50 5.86
C GLY A 38 -5.00 -12.67 4.41
N LEU A 39 -5.32 -13.77 3.73
CA LEU A 39 -4.86 -14.03 2.35
C LEU A 39 -5.45 -13.09 1.29
N LEU A 40 -6.68 -12.61 1.51
CA LEU A 40 -7.44 -11.80 0.56
C LEU A 40 -7.32 -10.30 0.87
N PRO A 41 -7.57 -9.41 -0.11
CA PRO A 41 -7.62 -7.97 0.13
C PRO A 41 -8.72 -7.65 1.14
N MET A 42 -8.40 -6.86 2.17
CA MET A 42 -9.27 -6.59 3.31
C MET A 42 -9.79 -5.15 3.37
N GLU A 43 -9.81 -4.43 2.25
CA GLU A 43 -10.27 -3.05 2.19
C GLU A 43 -10.97 -2.74 0.86
N ASP A 44 -12.00 -1.90 0.91
CA ASP A 44 -12.70 -1.37 -0.25
C ASP A 44 -13.35 -2.47 -1.11
N ILE A 45 -13.87 -3.52 -0.46
CA ILE A 45 -14.54 -4.64 -1.14
C ILE A 45 -15.99 -4.24 -1.41
N GLN A 46 -16.35 -4.14 -2.68
CA GLN A 46 -17.70 -3.75 -3.10
C GLN A 46 -18.65 -4.94 -3.16
N GLU A 47 -18.15 -6.09 -3.61
CA GLU A 47 -18.94 -7.30 -3.81
C GLU A 47 -18.11 -8.53 -3.45
N PHE A 48 -18.75 -9.49 -2.77
CA PHE A 48 -18.21 -10.81 -2.55
C PHE A 48 -19.27 -11.83 -2.93
N GLY A 49 -18.89 -12.80 -3.76
CA GLY A 49 -19.77 -13.88 -4.17
C GLY A 49 -19.13 -15.23 -3.95
N TYR A 50 -19.92 -16.19 -3.48
CA TYR A 50 -19.50 -17.57 -3.31
C TYR A 50 -20.61 -18.55 -3.70
N ASN A 51 -20.31 -19.39 -4.70
CA ASN A 51 -21.13 -20.50 -5.10
C ASN A 51 -20.65 -21.78 -4.42
N LYS A 52 -21.33 -22.18 -3.34
CA LYS A 52 -21.03 -23.41 -2.61
C LYS A 52 -21.11 -24.67 -3.46
N ALA A 53 -22.01 -24.73 -4.45
CA ALA A 53 -22.21 -25.91 -5.27
C ALA A 53 -21.04 -26.15 -6.25
N THR A 54 -20.42 -25.08 -6.75
CA THR A 54 -19.30 -25.18 -7.71
C THR A 54 -17.94 -24.91 -7.07
N GLY A 55 -17.93 -24.38 -5.84
CA GLY A 55 -16.73 -23.85 -5.19
C GLY A 55 -16.24 -22.52 -5.78
N PHE A 56 -16.93 -21.94 -6.76
CA PHE A 56 -16.49 -20.71 -7.40
C PHE A 56 -16.71 -19.50 -6.50
N MET A 57 -15.70 -18.64 -6.39
CA MET A 57 -15.78 -17.40 -5.63
C MET A 57 -15.24 -16.23 -6.43
N TRP A 58 -15.71 -15.03 -6.08
CA TRP A 58 -15.15 -13.80 -6.57
C TRP A 58 -15.21 -12.68 -5.53
N LEU A 59 -14.33 -11.72 -5.71
CA LEU A 59 -14.22 -10.51 -4.90
C LEU A 59 -14.00 -9.34 -5.85
N VAL A 60 -14.87 -8.33 -5.75
CA VAL A 60 -14.74 -7.06 -6.48
C VAL A 60 -14.34 -5.97 -5.51
N GLN A 61 -13.25 -5.27 -5.80
CA GLN A 61 -12.75 -4.13 -5.02
C GLN A 61 -12.99 -2.81 -5.78
N GLY A 62 -13.24 -1.73 -5.06
CA GLY A 62 -13.51 -0.41 -5.65
C GLY A 62 -12.32 0.21 -6.37
N LYS A 63 -11.11 -0.28 -6.11
CA LYS A 63 -9.87 0.16 -6.80
C LYS A 63 -9.51 -0.79 -7.93
N LYS A 64 -9.08 -0.23 -9.05
CA LYS A 64 -8.62 -1.01 -10.22
C LYS A 64 -7.47 -1.97 -9.90
N LYS A 65 -6.60 -1.60 -8.96
CA LYS A 65 -5.49 -2.41 -8.49
C LYS A 65 -5.12 -2.00 -7.06
N ILE A 66 -4.83 -2.96 -6.20
CA ILE A 66 -4.30 -2.75 -4.85
C ILE A 66 -3.02 -3.58 -4.73
N GLU A 67 -1.96 -2.97 -4.20
CA GLU A 67 -0.74 -3.68 -3.82
C GLU A 67 -0.66 -3.79 -2.29
N HIS A 68 -0.29 -4.97 -1.82
CA HIS A 68 -0.10 -5.29 -0.41
C HIS A 68 1.29 -5.88 -0.20
N THR A 69 1.96 -5.49 0.87
CA THR A 69 3.21 -6.14 1.28
C THR A 69 3.00 -6.88 2.60
N PHE A 70 3.11 -8.20 2.56
CA PHE A 70 3.14 -9.05 3.76
C PHE A 70 4.49 -8.87 4.46
N LYS A 71 4.52 -8.14 5.58
CA LYS A 71 5.77 -7.66 6.19
C LYS A 71 6.67 -8.78 6.68
N LYS A 72 6.08 -9.81 7.28
CA LYS A 72 6.85 -10.94 7.86
C LYS A 72 7.69 -11.68 6.81
N ILE A 73 7.20 -11.74 5.57
CA ILE A 73 7.88 -12.43 4.47
C ILE A 73 8.44 -11.46 3.42
N LYS A 74 8.23 -10.15 3.59
CA LYS A 74 8.63 -9.08 2.66
C LYS A 74 8.10 -9.28 1.23
N GLN A 75 7.03 -10.07 1.07
CA GLN A 75 6.43 -10.34 -0.24
C GLN A 75 5.44 -9.25 -0.61
N THR A 76 5.55 -8.71 -1.82
CA THR A 76 4.55 -7.78 -2.35
C THR A 76 3.65 -8.51 -3.34
N VAL A 77 2.35 -8.43 -3.11
CA VAL A 77 1.31 -8.98 -3.97
C VAL A 77 0.44 -7.86 -4.51
N SER A 78 -0.15 -8.08 -5.67
CA SER A 78 -1.12 -7.17 -6.26
C SER A 78 -2.42 -7.91 -6.56
N TYR A 79 -3.52 -7.23 -6.27
CA TYR A 79 -4.89 -7.67 -6.50
C TYR A 79 -5.52 -6.72 -7.53
N GLU A 80 -6.05 -7.28 -8.60
CA GLU A 80 -6.81 -6.57 -9.64
C GLU A 80 -8.21 -6.22 -9.13
N ALA A 81 -8.97 -5.46 -9.93
CA ALA A 81 -10.33 -5.02 -9.59
C ALA A 81 -11.26 -6.18 -9.23
N GLU A 82 -11.07 -7.31 -9.89
CA GLU A 82 -11.80 -8.54 -9.64
C GLU A 82 -10.80 -9.68 -9.43
N VAL A 83 -10.96 -10.40 -8.33
CA VAL A 83 -10.23 -11.63 -8.01
C VAL A 83 -11.21 -12.78 -8.08
N THR A 84 -10.88 -13.84 -8.80
CA THR A 84 -11.70 -15.06 -8.90
C THR A 84 -10.88 -16.29 -8.56
N ALA A 85 -11.52 -17.32 -8.00
CA ALA A 85 -10.89 -18.59 -7.71
C ALA A 85 -11.93 -19.70 -7.56
N PHE A 86 -11.46 -20.95 -7.59
CA PHE A 86 -12.22 -22.10 -7.07
C PHE A 86 -11.68 -22.46 -5.69
N ALA A 87 -12.55 -22.43 -4.71
CA ALA A 87 -12.32 -22.76 -3.32
C ALA A 87 -12.57 -24.24 -3.05
N GLU A 88 -11.59 -24.86 -2.38
CA GLU A 88 -11.61 -26.24 -1.89
C GLU A 88 -11.02 -26.26 -0.48
N LYS A 89 -11.27 -27.33 0.28
CA LYS A 89 -10.70 -27.46 1.63
C LYS A 89 -9.17 -27.32 1.58
N GLY A 90 -8.64 -26.34 2.30
CA GLY A 90 -7.22 -26.01 2.41
C GLY A 90 -6.64 -25.35 1.16
N LYS A 91 -7.45 -24.93 0.18
CA LYS A 91 -6.94 -24.59 -1.15
C LYS A 91 -7.80 -23.61 -1.95
N LEU A 92 -7.13 -22.68 -2.63
CA LEU A 92 -7.68 -21.89 -3.72
C LEU A 92 -6.93 -22.25 -5.02
N ARG A 93 -7.66 -22.52 -6.11
CA ARG A 93 -7.06 -22.87 -7.41
C ARG A 93 -7.67 -22.07 -8.55
N LYS A 94 -6.97 -22.04 -9.69
CA LYS A 94 -7.32 -21.24 -10.87
C LYS A 94 -7.58 -19.78 -10.50
N ILE A 95 -6.69 -19.26 -9.64
CA ILE A 95 -6.77 -17.89 -9.15
C ILE A 95 -6.50 -16.94 -10.31
N ASN A 96 -7.37 -15.95 -10.49
CA ASN A 96 -7.17 -14.83 -11.40
C ASN A 96 -7.17 -13.52 -10.63
N GLY A 97 -6.50 -12.50 -11.19
CA GLY A 97 -6.44 -11.17 -10.59
C GLY A 97 -5.45 -11.04 -9.43
N VAL A 98 -4.62 -12.06 -9.15
CA VAL A 98 -3.57 -12.00 -8.11
C VAL A 98 -2.21 -12.19 -8.74
N LYS A 99 -1.28 -11.28 -8.45
CA LYS A 99 0.12 -11.38 -8.89
C LYS A 99 1.06 -11.19 -7.71
N THR A 100 2.14 -11.97 -7.66
CA THR A 100 3.22 -11.79 -6.71
C THR A 100 4.42 -11.13 -7.41
N LYS A 101 5.12 -10.26 -6.70
CA LYS A 101 6.34 -9.63 -7.21
C LYS A 101 7.53 -10.50 -6.88
N GLU A 102 8.07 -11.18 -7.88
CA GLU A 102 9.33 -11.90 -7.75
C GLU A 102 10.46 -11.20 -8.49
N LEU A 103 11.55 -10.92 -7.76
CA LEU A 103 12.66 -10.07 -8.23
C LEU A 103 12.14 -8.74 -8.82
N MET A 104 12.13 -8.63 -10.15
CA MET A 104 11.65 -7.47 -10.91
C MET A 104 10.36 -7.74 -11.71
N PHE A 105 9.80 -8.95 -11.66
CA PHE A 105 8.66 -9.38 -12.46
C PHE A 105 7.42 -9.62 -11.61
N TRP A 106 6.25 -9.34 -12.20
CA TRP A 106 4.97 -9.72 -11.62
C TRP A 106 4.54 -11.06 -12.20
N LEU A 107 4.39 -12.07 -11.35
CA LEU A 107 3.98 -13.41 -11.74
C LEU A 107 2.56 -13.69 -11.23
N SER A 108 1.69 -14.19 -12.11
CA SER A 108 0.33 -14.56 -11.73
C SER A 108 0.34 -15.74 -10.77
N VAL A 109 -0.30 -15.56 -9.62
CA VAL A 109 -0.56 -16.63 -8.66
C VAL A 109 -1.77 -17.40 -9.16
N VAL A 110 -1.64 -18.72 -9.33
CA VAL A 110 -2.71 -19.58 -9.87
C VAL A 110 -3.25 -20.55 -8.83
N GLU A 111 -2.51 -20.79 -7.76
CA GLU A 111 -2.87 -21.73 -6.69
C GLU A 111 -2.27 -21.27 -5.37
N VAL A 112 -3.06 -21.43 -4.29
CA VAL A 112 -2.62 -21.26 -2.90
C VAL A 112 -3.18 -22.44 -2.11
N TYR A 113 -2.36 -23.09 -1.29
CA TYR A 113 -2.84 -24.19 -0.46
C TYR A 113 -2.05 -24.34 0.83
N VAL A 114 -2.68 -24.95 1.82
CA VAL A 114 -2.05 -25.41 3.06
C VAL A 114 -1.68 -26.88 2.85
N PRO A 115 -0.39 -27.27 2.91
CA PRO A 115 0.01 -28.66 2.77
C PRO A 115 -0.58 -29.53 3.89
N GLU A 116 -1.09 -30.70 3.54
CA GLU A 116 -1.69 -31.63 4.53
C GLU A 116 -0.67 -32.06 5.60
N ALA A 117 0.60 -32.19 5.22
CA ALA A 117 1.70 -32.53 6.12
C ALA A 117 2.13 -31.37 7.06
N SER A 118 1.71 -30.12 6.80
CA SER A 118 2.11 -28.96 7.60
C SER A 118 1.08 -27.85 7.54
N GLN A 119 0.15 -27.86 8.51
CA GLN A 119 -0.90 -26.84 8.64
C GLN A 119 -0.37 -25.45 9.00
N GLU A 120 0.89 -25.35 9.40
CA GLU A 120 1.58 -24.10 9.73
C GLU A 120 2.18 -23.41 8.51
N LYS A 121 2.11 -24.04 7.32
CA LYS A 121 2.64 -23.51 6.07
C LYS A 121 1.56 -23.23 5.06
N VAL A 122 1.84 -22.24 4.21
CA VAL A 122 1.02 -21.90 3.05
C VAL A 122 1.93 -21.87 1.84
N THR A 123 1.55 -22.59 0.80
CA THR A 123 2.28 -22.66 -0.45
C THR A 123 1.54 -21.92 -1.55
N PHE A 124 2.26 -21.07 -2.28
CA PHE A 124 1.77 -20.33 -3.44
C PHE A 124 2.43 -20.90 -4.69
N LYS A 125 1.66 -21.10 -5.76
CA LYS A 125 2.20 -21.44 -7.08
C LYS A 125 1.88 -20.38 -8.11
N THR A 126 2.84 -20.13 -8.99
CA THR A 126 2.68 -19.21 -10.12
C THR A 126 2.35 -19.96 -11.41
N GLY A 127 1.79 -19.25 -12.39
CA GLY A 127 1.54 -19.79 -13.73
C GLY A 127 2.80 -20.23 -14.48
N THR A 128 3.99 -19.86 -14.00
CA THR A 128 5.29 -20.29 -14.56
C THR A 128 5.81 -21.58 -13.90
N GLY A 129 5.08 -22.17 -12.95
CA GLY A 129 5.49 -23.38 -12.23
C GLY A 129 6.40 -23.12 -11.03
N LEU A 130 6.67 -21.86 -10.67
CA LEU A 130 7.39 -21.54 -9.43
C LEU A 130 6.47 -21.77 -8.23
N SER A 131 7.06 -22.19 -7.11
CA SER A 131 6.34 -22.48 -5.89
C SER A 131 7.13 -22.04 -4.68
N ASP A 132 6.50 -21.27 -3.79
CA ASP A 132 7.11 -20.78 -2.56
C ASP A 132 6.21 -21.12 -1.37
N SER A 133 6.83 -21.51 -0.25
CA SER A 133 6.13 -21.86 0.99
C SER A 133 6.54 -20.97 2.13
N PHE A 134 5.55 -20.44 2.84
CA PHE A 134 5.72 -19.45 3.89
C PHE A 134 5.01 -19.89 5.16
N ASP A 135 5.38 -19.27 6.27
CA ASP A 135 4.65 -19.44 7.53
C ASP A 135 3.22 -18.88 7.43
N ALA A 136 2.22 -19.66 7.81
CA ALA A 136 0.81 -19.27 7.74
C ALA A 136 0.52 -18.01 8.56
N THR A 137 1.26 -17.77 9.65
CA THR A 137 1.11 -16.57 10.49
C THR A 137 1.51 -15.28 9.79
N ALA A 138 2.22 -15.36 8.65
CA ALA A 138 2.50 -14.21 7.78
C ALA A 138 1.27 -13.68 7.05
N PHE A 139 0.19 -14.46 7.03
CA PHE A 139 -1.08 -14.13 6.38
C PHE A 139 -2.23 -14.11 7.39
N ALA A 140 -1.92 -13.86 8.67
CA ALA A 140 -2.95 -13.74 9.71
C ALA A 140 -3.76 -12.44 9.54
N LEU A 141 -5.01 -12.47 10.02
CA LEU A 141 -5.87 -11.29 10.04
C LEU A 141 -5.21 -10.18 10.89
N GLY A 142 -5.10 -8.96 10.36
CA GLY A 142 -4.50 -7.83 11.07
C GLY A 142 -3.03 -7.55 10.74
N GLU A 143 -2.39 -8.33 9.86
CA GLU A 143 -1.16 -7.87 9.17
C GLU A 143 -1.50 -6.57 8.40
N ALA A 144 -1.01 -5.44 8.91
CA ALA A 144 -1.38 -4.13 8.37
C ALA A 144 -1.03 -3.99 6.88
N PHE A 145 -2.04 -3.71 6.04
CA PHE A 145 -1.87 -3.34 4.64
C PHE A 145 -1.00 -2.08 4.51
N VAL A 146 0.31 -2.27 4.35
CA VAL A 146 1.18 -1.17 3.90
C VAL A 146 1.05 -1.11 2.39
N ARG A 147 0.27 -0.12 1.95
CA ARG A 147 0.16 0.23 0.54
C ARG A 147 1.55 0.58 0.01
N GLN A 148 2.07 -0.18 -0.95
CA GLN A 148 3.06 0.36 -1.86
C GLN A 148 2.30 1.07 -2.98
N SER A 149 2.37 2.39 -2.97
CA SER A 149 1.82 3.23 -4.02
C SER A 149 2.68 3.16 -5.27
N MET A 150 2.13 2.61 -6.36
CA MET A 150 2.51 2.96 -7.73
C MET A 150 1.23 3.41 -8.46
N HIS A 151 0.91 4.69 -8.33
CA HIS A 151 0.59 5.63 -9.42
C HIS A 151 0.22 6.97 -8.79
N ALA A 152 1.13 7.93 -8.96
CA ALA A 152 1.00 9.31 -8.52
C ALA A 152 -0.17 9.98 -9.24
N GLY A 153 -1.13 10.54 -8.48
CA GLY A 153 -2.06 11.49 -9.10
C GLY A 153 -3.32 11.82 -8.32
N GLN A 154 -3.91 10.92 -7.51
CA GLN A 154 -5.32 11.15 -7.15
C GLN A 154 -5.87 10.61 -5.81
N LYS A 155 -5.03 10.07 -4.91
CA LYS A 155 -5.49 9.65 -3.56
C LYS A 155 -4.50 10.00 -2.44
N SER A 156 -3.79 11.12 -2.55
CA SER A 156 -2.95 11.67 -1.48
C SER A 156 -3.76 12.25 -0.32
N ASP A 157 -4.98 12.73 -0.57
CA ASP A 157 -5.57 13.73 0.33
C ASP A 157 -6.17 13.09 1.60
N MET A 158 -6.85 11.95 1.48
CA MET A 158 -7.59 11.34 2.60
C MET A 158 -6.70 10.64 3.67
N ALA A 159 -5.52 10.13 3.28
CA ALA A 159 -4.57 9.53 4.24
C ALA A 159 -3.66 10.59 4.88
N ILE A 160 -3.30 11.65 4.13
CA ILE A 160 -2.56 12.80 4.64
C ILE A 160 -3.41 13.59 5.64
N GLU A 161 -4.70 13.81 5.39
CA GLU A 161 -5.61 14.50 6.30
C GLU A 161 -5.65 13.88 7.70
N SER A 162 -5.66 12.55 7.81
CA SER A 162 -5.65 11.87 9.12
C SER A 162 -4.40 12.18 9.96
N HIS A 163 -3.26 12.45 9.31
CA HIS A 163 -2.03 12.86 9.99
C HIS A 163 -1.98 14.38 10.26
N ARG A 164 -2.76 15.18 9.55
CA ARG A 164 -2.91 16.63 9.84
C ARG A 164 -3.83 16.90 11.04
N ALA A 165 -4.63 15.93 11.46
CA ALA A 165 -5.49 16.05 12.64
C ALA A 165 -4.66 16.35 13.90
N GLY A 166 -4.95 17.47 14.56
CA GLY A 166 -4.22 17.93 15.76
C GLY A 166 -2.84 18.53 15.49
N ALA A 167 -2.52 18.84 14.22
CA ALA A 167 -1.29 19.52 13.86
C ALA A 167 -1.35 21.02 14.15
N GLU A 168 -0.19 21.60 14.45
CA GLU A 168 0.03 23.04 14.38
C GLU A 168 0.17 23.43 12.91
N VAL A 169 -0.61 24.41 12.44
CA VAL A 169 -0.61 24.87 11.04
C VAL A 169 -0.32 26.37 11.01
N PHE A 170 0.62 26.76 10.16
CA PHE A 170 1.07 28.12 9.97
C PHE A 170 0.94 28.49 8.51
N ASN A 171 0.55 29.75 8.26
CA ASN A 171 0.35 30.29 6.93
C ASN A 171 1.19 31.55 6.72
N GLY A 172 1.72 31.71 5.52
CA GLY A 172 2.51 32.87 5.11
C GLY A 172 4.02 32.70 5.28
N ASP A 173 4.77 33.13 4.26
CA ASP A 173 6.20 32.84 4.06
C ASP A 173 7.09 33.15 5.28
N ALA A 174 6.90 34.32 5.89
CA ALA A 174 7.70 34.73 7.05
C ALA A 174 7.47 33.84 8.29
N ILE A 175 6.21 33.48 8.57
CA ILE A 175 5.84 32.67 9.73
C ILE A 175 6.23 31.21 9.48
N CYS A 176 5.96 30.68 8.29
CA CYS A 176 6.33 29.32 7.90
C CYS A 176 7.83 29.09 8.00
N LYS A 177 8.67 30.03 7.54
CA LYS A 177 10.13 29.92 7.68
C LYS A 177 10.57 29.93 9.13
N LYS A 178 10.07 30.88 9.93
CA LYS A 178 10.40 30.99 11.35
C LYS A 178 10.08 29.70 12.08
N LYS A 179 8.85 29.19 11.91
CA LYS A 179 8.38 27.96 12.57
C LYS A 179 9.06 26.69 12.08
N SER A 180 9.42 26.63 10.80
CA SER A 180 10.20 25.51 10.27
C SER A 180 11.61 25.47 10.88
N VAL A 181 12.26 26.62 11.04
CA VAL A 181 13.59 26.71 11.68
C VAL A 181 13.53 26.35 13.17
N GLU A 182 12.59 26.94 13.92
CA GLU A 182 12.36 26.60 15.34
C GLU A 182 12.15 25.09 15.53
N LEU A 183 11.34 24.47 14.67
CA LEU A 183 11.10 23.03 14.75
C LEU A 183 12.35 22.21 14.40
N LEU A 184 13.09 22.57 13.34
CA LEU A 184 14.31 21.85 12.98
C LEU A 184 15.34 21.91 14.12
N GLU A 185 15.48 23.05 14.77
CA GLU A 185 16.34 23.22 15.94
C GLU A 185 15.88 22.38 17.13
N GLU A 186 14.58 22.38 17.45
CA GLU A 186 13.97 21.51 18.48
C GLU A 186 14.28 20.03 18.22
N LEU A 187 14.27 19.62 16.95
CA LEU A 187 14.51 18.25 16.51
C LEU A 187 15.99 17.91 16.35
N GLY A 188 16.91 18.86 16.54
CA GLY A 188 18.35 18.68 16.33
C GLY A 188 18.73 18.44 14.86
N LEU A 189 17.92 18.94 13.92
CA LEU A 189 18.11 18.82 12.48
C LEU A 189 18.79 20.07 11.90
N PRO A 190 19.63 19.93 10.86
CA PRO A 190 20.33 21.06 10.28
C PRO A 190 19.39 22.00 9.53
N ASN A 191 19.58 23.30 9.74
CA ASN A 191 18.96 24.35 8.94
C ASN A 191 19.37 24.17 7.46
N GLY A 192 18.38 24.18 6.57
CA GLY A 192 18.56 23.94 5.13
C GLY A 192 18.16 22.54 4.64
N LEU A 193 17.66 21.66 5.52
CA LEU A 193 17.13 20.35 5.12
C LEU A 193 15.78 20.43 4.39
N LEU A 194 15.00 21.48 4.65
CA LEU A 194 13.68 21.72 4.06
C LEU A 194 13.73 22.91 3.08
N PRO A 195 12.87 22.95 2.05
CA PRO A 195 12.77 24.11 1.17
C PRO A 195 12.20 25.29 1.96
N MET A 196 12.91 26.42 1.95
CA MET A 196 12.52 27.64 2.68
C MET A 196 12.21 28.80 1.72
N GLU A 197 11.79 28.50 0.49
CA GLU A 197 11.43 29.50 -0.51
C GLU A 197 9.93 29.45 -0.81
N ASP A 198 9.29 30.62 -0.80
CA ASP A 198 7.89 30.80 -1.22
C ASP A 198 6.92 29.88 -0.46
N LEU A 199 7.10 29.78 0.86
CA LEU A 199 6.29 28.92 1.73
C LEU A 199 4.90 29.55 1.94
N GLN A 200 3.87 28.82 1.54
CA GLN A 200 2.48 29.21 1.75
C GLN A 200 1.93 28.63 3.05
N GLU A 201 2.23 27.37 3.32
CA GLU A 201 1.72 26.63 4.47
C GLU A 201 2.84 25.76 5.05
N PHE A 202 2.93 25.72 6.37
CA PHE A 202 3.76 24.80 7.12
C PHE A 202 2.91 24.17 8.21
N GLY A 203 2.94 22.85 8.30
CA GLY A 203 2.27 22.17 9.40
C GLY A 203 3.08 21.04 9.98
N TYR A 204 2.86 20.80 11.26
CA TYR A 204 3.51 19.73 11.99
C TYR A 204 2.61 19.14 13.07
N ASN A 205 2.54 17.82 13.10
CA ASN A 205 1.87 17.04 14.12
C ASN A 205 2.92 16.41 15.04
N ARG A 206 3.01 16.94 16.28
CA ARG A 206 3.93 16.45 17.32
C ARG A 206 3.69 14.98 17.67
N THR A 207 2.44 14.54 17.68
CA THR A 207 2.05 13.17 18.06
C THR A 207 2.52 12.13 17.04
N THR A 208 2.42 12.45 15.76
CA THR A 208 2.72 11.50 14.67
C THR A 208 4.10 11.72 14.05
N GLY A 209 4.74 12.85 14.33
CA GLY A 209 5.97 13.28 13.66
C GLY A 209 5.75 13.72 12.21
N PHE A 210 4.50 13.81 11.75
CA PHE A 210 4.17 14.21 10.39
C PHE A 210 4.33 15.71 10.18
N MET A 211 5.04 16.12 9.14
CA MET A 211 5.18 17.51 8.73
C MET A 211 4.85 17.68 7.26
N TRP A 212 4.44 18.89 6.89
CA TRP A 212 4.28 19.25 5.49
C TRP A 212 4.66 20.71 5.26
N LEU A 213 5.17 20.97 4.05
CA LEU A 213 5.46 22.31 3.54
C LEU A 213 4.81 22.47 2.18
N VAL A 214 4.02 23.52 2.01
CA VAL A 214 3.43 23.92 0.73
C VAL A 214 4.16 25.15 0.22
N GLN A 215 4.62 25.07 -1.02
CA GLN A 215 5.31 26.13 -1.76
C GLN A 215 4.41 26.67 -2.86
N GLY A 216 4.48 27.97 -3.12
CA GLY A 216 3.71 28.59 -4.23
C GLY A 216 4.21 28.17 -5.61
N LYS A 217 5.50 27.86 -5.72
CA LYS A 217 6.09 27.31 -6.95
C LYS A 217 5.79 25.82 -7.08
N LYS A 218 5.38 25.41 -8.29
CA LYS A 218 5.18 24.00 -8.65
C LYS A 218 6.43 23.14 -8.49
N LYS A 219 7.61 23.75 -8.54
CA LYS A 219 8.90 23.08 -8.39
C LYS A 219 9.97 24.05 -7.91
N VAL A 220 10.75 23.68 -6.89
CA VAL A 220 11.87 24.47 -6.37
C VAL A 220 13.18 23.71 -6.48
N GLU A 221 14.12 24.37 -7.15
CA GLU A 221 15.51 24.02 -7.41
C GLU A 221 16.46 24.22 -6.20
N HIS A 222 17.08 23.22 -5.58
CA HIS A 222 18.12 23.50 -4.57
C HIS A 222 19.43 22.75 -4.80
N THR A 223 20.55 23.43 -4.54
CA THR A 223 21.90 22.88 -4.67
C THR A 223 22.68 23.14 -3.40
N PHE A 224 23.10 22.07 -2.73
CA PHE A 224 23.99 22.15 -1.57
C PHE A 224 25.43 22.39 -2.01
N LYS A 225 25.89 23.64 -1.94
CA LYS A 225 27.25 24.05 -2.38
C LYS A 225 28.41 23.29 -1.70
N LYS A 226 28.19 22.75 -0.50
CA LYS A 226 29.21 22.04 0.30
C LYS A 226 29.25 20.52 0.07
N ILE A 227 28.36 19.96 -0.76
CA ILE A 227 28.32 18.51 -1.03
C ILE A 227 29.08 18.22 -2.33
N ARG A 228 30.11 17.36 -2.25
CA ARG A 228 31.11 17.08 -3.29
C ARG A 228 30.55 16.43 -4.57
N ARG A 229 29.37 15.82 -4.49
CA ARG A 229 28.57 15.40 -5.65
C ARG A 229 27.54 16.49 -5.90
N SER A 230 27.63 17.17 -7.03
CA SER A 230 26.64 18.18 -7.48
C SER A 230 25.28 17.51 -7.65
N SER A 231 24.58 17.34 -6.55
CA SER A 231 23.26 16.71 -6.48
C SER A 231 22.27 17.86 -6.45
N ARG A 232 21.54 18.07 -7.54
CA ARG A 232 20.48 19.08 -7.57
C ARG A 232 19.22 18.43 -7.05
N LEU A 233 18.73 18.92 -5.92
CA LEU A 233 17.46 18.49 -5.38
C LEU A 233 16.35 19.30 -6.02
N SER A 234 15.26 18.64 -6.36
CA SER A 234 14.02 19.32 -6.71
C SER A 234 12.93 18.97 -5.73
N TYR A 235 12.30 20.02 -5.19
CA TYR A 235 11.13 19.94 -4.34
C TYR A 235 9.87 20.16 -5.20
N ALA A 236 8.83 19.37 -4.97
CA ALA A 236 7.50 19.58 -5.50
C ALA A 236 6.76 20.69 -4.72
N ALA A 237 5.59 21.11 -5.19
CA ALA A 237 4.75 22.11 -4.51
C ALA A 237 4.46 21.74 -3.05
N GLU A 238 4.19 20.46 -2.77
CA GLU A 238 4.05 19.95 -1.41
C GLU A 238 5.15 18.93 -1.11
N VAL A 239 5.75 19.06 0.07
CA VAL A 239 6.77 18.16 0.61
C VAL A 239 6.29 17.65 1.95
N THR A 240 6.16 16.33 2.13
CA THR A 240 5.66 15.74 3.38
C THR A 240 6.68 14.76 4.02
N PRO A 241 7.55 15.22 4.92
CA PRO A 241 8.41 14.35 5.73
C PRO A 241 7.70 13.75 6.95
N PHE A 242 8.25 12.64 7.46
CA PHE A 242 8.04 12.17 8.83
C PHE A 242 9.32 12.32 9.64
N GLN A 243 9.24 12.89 10.83
CA GLN A 243 10.32 12.85 11.81
C GLN A 243 10.29 11.52 12.57
N GLU A 244 11.44 10.84 12.63
CA GLU A 244 11.61 9.63 13.42
C GLU A 244 13.06 9.56 13.94
N LYS A 245 13.24 9.56 15.27
CA LYS A 245 14.54 9.39 15.95
C LYS A 245 15.63 10.35 15.43
N GLY A 246 15.30 11.64 15.32
CA GLY A 246 16.26 12.68 14.90
C GLY A 246 16.62 12.64 13.40
N LYS A 247 15.80 11.97 12.58
CA LYS A 247 15.96 11.92 11.12
C LYS A 247 14.63 12.19 10.43
N LEU A 248 14.68 12.78 9.24
CA LEU A 248 13.53 12.82 8.34
C LEU A 248 13.49 11.54 7.50
N ARG A 249 12.33 10.90 7.45
CA ARG A 249 12.05 9.68 6.69
C ARG A 249 10.77 9.85 5.87
N LYS A 250 10.55 8.91 4.94
CA LYS A 250 9.36 8.85 4.08
C LYS A 250 9.05 10.19 3.40
N ILE A 251 10.09 10.90 2.99
CA ILE A 251 9.98 12.25 2.44
C ILE A 251 9.36 12.15 1.04
N THR A 252 8.16 12.68 0.89
CA THR A 252 7.52 12.82 -0.42
C THR A 252 7.87 14.18 -1.04
N GLY A 253 7.71 14.32 -2.35
CA GLY A 253 7.94 15.60 -3.03
C GLY A 253 9.41 15.98 -3.23
N VAL A 254 10.39 15.16 -2.82
CA VAL A 254 11.82 15.42 -3.06
C VAL A 254 12.36 14.45 -4.11
N LYS A 255 13.04 14.97 -5.13
CA LYS A 255 13.77 14.17 -6.13
C LYS A 255 15.22 14.62 -6.20
N THR A 256 16.14 13.66 -6.21
CA THR A 256 17.57 13.92 -6.45
C THR A 256 17.88 13.71 -7.92
N LYS A 257 18.53 14.70 -8.55
CA LYS A 257 19.19 14.53 -9.84
C LYS A 257 20.69 14.46 -9.59
N GLU A 258 21.30 13.32 -9.90
CA GLU A 258 22.75 13.26 -10.08
C GLU A 258 23.10 14.01 -11.37
N LEU A 259 23.94 15.03 -11.26
CA LEU A 259 24.63 15.57 -12.43
C LEU A 259 25.64 14.52 -12.88
N MET A 260 25.38 13.83 -13.99
CA MET A 260 26.45 13.11 -14.69
C MET A 260 27.48 14.16 -15.09
N LEU A 261 28.68 14.06 -14.52
CA LEU A 261 29.86 14.82 -14.95
C LEU A 261 30.34 14.30 -16.31
#